data_AF-A0A934ECG3-F1
#
_entry.id   AF-A0A934ECG3-F1
#
_cell.length_a   1.000
_cell.length_b   1.000
_cell.length_c   1.000
_cell.angle_alpha   90.00
_cell.angle_beta   90.00
_cell.angle_gamma   90.00
#
_symmetry.space_group_name_H-M   'P 1'
#
loop_
_entity.id
_entity.type
_entity.pdbx_description
1 polymer ?
#
loop_
_entity_poly.entity_id
_entity_poly.type
_entity_poly.pdbx_seq_one_letter_code
_entity_poly.pdbx_strand_id
1 'polypeptide(L)'
;MRTTTTLILAILAASFATSAPASAGGISRETAKEKLGQNIERVRELMNSNPEEMGEILGWDMARPIGDDPKVLALCDEVILKSTNPASALRAVGAVQTIMTFHDKKISRQHRRRAIVGVLEHGLANKNLIVQLQAADGYRLLDRKEMARAYIRIFQTPGLQVDDDDVRWSMILGVKRLFDNMNANASSAIKAVTDRYDLLGFFERSVQEGRFRGTKEDNERLLHRWRGILQEAK
;
A
#
# COMPACT_ATOMS: atom_id res chain seq x y z
N MET A 1 25.59 11.51 -8.07
CA MET A 1 24.92 10.76 -6.99
C MET A 1 23.53 10.37 -7.46
N ARG A 2 23.33 9.14 -7.95
CA ARG A 2 22.07 8.60 -8.48
C ARG A 2 21.98 7.12 -8.08
N THR A 3 21.53 6.82 -6.87
CA THR A 3 21.35 5.42 -6.43
C THR A 3 20.12 5.20 -5.53
N THR A 4 19.52 6.25 -4.97
CA THR A 4 18.35 6.12 -4.08
C THR A 4 17.00 6.08 -4.81
N THR A 5 16.92 6.56 -6.07
CA THR A 5 15.67 6.65 -6.83
C THR A 5 15.19 5.31 -7.40
N THR A 6 16.06 4.29 -7.49
CA THR A 6 15.72 3.02 -8.15
C THR A 6 15.05 2.01 -7.21
N LEU A 7 15.24 2.12 -5.89
CA LEU A 7 14.83 1.08 -4.94
C LEU A 7 13.33 1.16 -4.55
N ILE A 8 12.71 2.34 -4.65
CA ILE A 8 11.32 2.57 -4.23
C ILE A 8 10.33 2.44 -5.41
N LEU A 9 10.78 2.73 -6.64
CA LEU A 9 10.01 2.55 -7.88
C LEU A 9 9.59 1.09 -8.17
N ALA A 10 10.27 0.11 -7.58
CA ALA A 10 9.88 -1.30 -7.64
C ALA A 10 8.69 -1.63 -6.69
N ILE A 11 8.48 -0.85 -5.63
CA ILE A 11 7.54 -1.19 -4.55
C ILE A 11 6.11 -0.73 -4.88
N LEU A 12 5.95 0.38 -5.60
CA LEU A 12 4.62 0.84 -6.06
C LEU A 12 4.14 0.12 -7.32
N ALA A 13 5.04 -0.26 -8.23
CA ALA A 13 4.71 -1.13 -9.36
C ALA A 13 4.41 -2.58 -8.92
N ALA A 14 4.93 -3.05 -7.80
CA ALA A 14 4.58 -4.35 -7.22
C ALA A 14 3.13 -4.42 -6.67
N SER A 15 2.41 -3.30 -6.63
CA SER A 15 0.95 -3.29 -6.42
C SER A 15 0.17 -3.77 -7.66
N PHE A 16 0.83 -3.89 -8.82
CA PHE A 16 0.30 -4.43 -10.06
C PHE A 16 1.11 -5.69 -10.40
N ALA A 17 0.66 -6.82 -9.86
CA ALA A 17 1.36 -8.10 -9.95
C ALA A 17 2.77 -8.06 -9.33
N THR A 18 2.87 -8.51 -8.08
CA THR A 18 3.94 -9.47 -7.78
C THR A 18 3.70 -10.71 -8.66
N SER A 19 4.02 -10.62 -9.96
CA SER A 19 4.56 -11.76 -10.67
C SER A 19 5.87 -12.05 -9.95
N ALA A 20 5.76 -12.93 -8.96
CA ALA A 20 6.88 -13.43 -8.21
C ALA A 20 8.02 -13.75 -9.18
N PRO A 21 9.28 -13.41 -8.88
CA PRO A 21 10.37 -14.09 -9.55
C PRO A 21 10.11 -15.59 -9.38
N ALA A 22 10.12 -16.32 -10.50
CA ALA A 22 9.84 -17.75 -10.57
C ALA A 22 10.89 -18.63 -9.85
N SER A 23 11.67 -18.06 -8.92
CA SER A 23 12.74 -18.68 -8.15
C SER A 23 12.58 -18.63 -6.62
N ALA A 24 11.58 -17.96 -6.05
CA ALA A 24 11.38 -17.97 -4.60
C ALA A 24 10.50 -19.17 -4.18
N GLY A 25 11.14 -20.33 -3.99
CA GLY A 25 10.52 -21.51 -3.40
C GLY A 25 10.05 -21.23 -1.98
N GLY A 26 8.80 -20.79 -1.83
CA GLY A 26 8.17 -20.64 -0.53
C GLY A 26 8.18 -21.98 0.22
N ILE A 27 8.51 -21.95 1.50
CA ILE A 27 8.51 -23.14 2.34
C ILE A 27 7.09 -23.70 2.51
N SER A 28 6.99 -25.02 2.74
CA SER A 28 5.71 -25.66 3.03
C SER A 28 5.08 -25.11 4.31
N ARG A 29 3.76 -25.28 4.47
CA ARG A 29 3.03 -24.84 5.68
C ARG A 29 3.59 -25.52 6.93
N GLU A 30 3.95 -26.79 6.85
CA GLU A 30 4.52 -27.59 7.93
C GLU A 30 5.86 -26.99 8.38
N THR A 31 6.77 -26.77 7.42
CA THR A 31 8.08 -26.14 7.67
C THR A 31 7.93 -24.72 8.24
N ALA A 32 6.98 -23.94 7.72
CA ALA A 32 6.70 -22.60 8.21
C ALA A 32 6.23 -22.59 9.68
N LYS A 33 5.39 -23.57 10.07
CA LYS A 33 4.95 -23.71 11.46
C LYS A 33 6.09 -24.13 12.39
N GLU A 34 6.93 -25.06 11.96
CA GLU A 34 8.11 -25.50 12.74
C GLU A 34 9.09 -24.35 12.98
N LYS A 35 9.32 -23.51 11.97
CA LYS A 35 10.24 -22.37 12.03
C LYS A 35 9.62 -21.08 12.57
N LEU A 36 8.32 -21.07 12.91
CA LEU A 36 7.59 -19.86 13.27
C LEU A 36 8.29 -19.03 14.37
N GLY A 37 8.74 -19.69 15.44
CA GLY A 37 9.44 -19.02 16.54
C GLY A 37 10.75 -18.37 16.09
N GLN A 38 11.59 -19.09 15.34
CA GLN A 38 12.85 -18.57 14.80
C GLN A 38 12.63 -17.41 13.82
N ASN A 39 11.64 -17.54 12.94
CA ASN A 39 11.35 -16.51 11.94
C ASN A 39 10.82 -15.22 12.58
N ILE A 40 10.04 -15.32 13.68
CA ILE A 40 9.61 -14.15 14.46
C ILE A 40 10.83 -13.37 14.99
N GLU A 41 11.77 -14.05 15.64
CA GLU A 41 12.96 -13.38 16.18
C GLU A 41 13.84 -12.80 15.07
N ARG A 42 14.03 -13.54 13.97
CA ARG A 42 14.81 -13.05 12.82
C ARG A 42 14.18 -11.81 12.18
N VAL A 43 12.85 -11.75 12.06
CA VAL A 43 12.16 -10.54 11.59
C VAL A 43 12.42 -9.36 12.52
N ARG A 44 12.39 -9.55 13.84
CA ARG A 44 12.68 -8.49 14.83
C ARG A 44 14.11 -7.98 14.76
N GLU A 45 15.07 -8.88 14.55
CA GLU A 45 16.48 -8.52 14.38
C GLU A 45 16.72 -7.70 13.10
N LEU A 46 16.03 -8.07 12.02
CA LEU A 46 16.23 -7.49 10.69
C LEU A 46 15.39 -6.25 10.41
N MET A 47 14.29 -6.01 11.14
CA MET A 47 13.30 -4.97 10.79
C MET A 47 13.87 -3.54 10.70
N ASN A 48 15.03 -3.25 11.30
CA ASN A 48 15.67 -1.93 11.19
C ASN A 48 16.96 -1.94 10.37
N SER A 49 17.57 -3.10 10.15
CA SER A 49 18.88 -3.25 9.52
C SER A 49 18.81 -3.78 8.09
N ASN A 50 17.89 -4.70 7.79
CA ASN A 50 17.72 -5.33 6.48
C ASN A 50 16.23 -5.50 6.11
N PRO A 51 15.56 -4.45 5.61
CA PRO A 51 14.13 -4.49 5.26
C PRO A 51 13.80 -5.47 4.13
N GLU A 52 14.76 -5.80 3.27
CA GLU A 52 14.57 -6.71 2.14
C GLU A 52 14.45 -8.16 2.63
N GLU A 53 15.48 -8.64 3.33
CA GLU A 53 15.49 -10.01 3.89
C GLU A 53 14.36 -10.19 4.91
N MET A 54 14.11 -9.20 5.77
CA MET A 54 12.96 -9.21 6.68
C MET A 54 11.65 -9.39 5.91
N GLY A 55 11.47 -8.64 4.83
CA GLY A 55 10.28 -8.71 3.98
C GLY A 55 10.12 -10.06 3.28
N GLU A 56 11.20 -10.72 2.89
CA GLU A 56 11.17 -12.06 2.33
C GLU A 56 10.68 -13.09 3.35
N ILE A 57 11.23 -13.06 4.57
CA ILE A 57 10.82 -13.97 5.66
C ILE A 57 9.36 -13.71 6.02
N LEU A 58 9.00 -12.46 6.29
CA LEU A 58 7.66 -12.10 6.72
C LEU A 58 6.61 -12.38 5.63
N GLY A 59 6.95 -12.12 4.37
CA GLY A 59 6.05 -12.30 3.23
C GLY A 59 5.94 -13.76 2.77
N TRP A 60 7.07 -14.36 2.39
CA TRP A 60 7.10 -15.66 1.71
C TRP A 60 7.16 -16.84 2.67
N ASP A 61 7.90 -16.73 3.76
CA ASP A 61 8.07 -17.84 4.71
C ASP A 61 6.97 -17.85 5.79
N MET A 62 6.28 -16.73 5.99
CA MET A 62 5.25 -16.62 7.04
C MET A 62 3.87 -16.26 6.48
N ALA A 63 3.66 -15.03 6.00
CA ALA A 63 2.34 -14.52 5.61
C ALA A 63 1.67 -15.39 4.53
N ARG A 64 2.41 -15.84 3.53
CA ARG A 64 1.87 -16.68 2.45
C ARG A 64 1.50 -18.09 2.93
N PRO A 65 2.36 -18.90 3.58
CA PRO A 65 2.02 -20.26 3.98
C PRO A 65 1.15 -20.35 5.25
N ILE A 66 1.34 -19.46 6.22
CA ILE A 66 0.75 -19.53 7.58
C ILE A 66 0.16 -18.21 8.07
N GLY A 67 -0.25 -17.32 7.17
CA GLY A 67 -0.87 -16.04 7.52
C GLY A 67 -2.17 -16.11 8.34
N ASP A 68 -2.78 -17.28 8.45
CA ASP A 68 -3.90 -17.54 9.34
C ASP A 68 -3.50 -17.72 10.82
N ASP A 69 -2.22 -17.90 11.12
CA ASP A 69 -1.70 -17.92 12.49
C ASP A 69 -1.69 -16.48 13.07
N PRO A 70 -2.33 -16.24 14.24
CA PRO A 70 -2.44 -14.90 14.82
C PRO A 70 -1.09 -14.25 15.13
N LYS A 71 -0.03 -15.04 15.36
CA LYS A 71 1.32 -14.50 15.63
C LYS A 71 1.89 -13.79 14.40
N VAL A 72 1.53 -14.20 13.19
CA VAL A 72 2.02 -13.58 11.95
C VAL A 72 1.41 -12.19 11.77
N LEU A 73 0.11 -12.04 12.01
CA LEU A 73 -0.55 -10.73 12.00
C LEU A 73 -0.01 -9.82 13.11
N ALA A 74 0.19 -10.35 14.32
CA ALA A 74 0.77 -9.60 15.43
C ALA A 74 2.20 -9.13 15.10
N LEU A 75 3.00 -9.94 14.40
CA LEU A 75 4.32 -9.56 13.95
C LEU A 75 4.27 -8.45 12.88
N CYS A 76 3.34 -8.52 11.93
CA CYS A 76 3.14 -7.44 10.96
C CYS A 76 2.83 -6.11 11.67
N ASP A 77 1.95 -6.17 12.67
CA ASP A 77 1.59 -5.01 13.49
C ASP A 77 2.78 -4.42 14.25
N GLU A 78 3.57 -5.31 14.87
CA GLU A 78 4.79 -4.96 15.57
C GLU A 78 5.79 -4.24 14.64
N VAL A 79 6.01 -4.76 13.43
CA VAL A 79 6.92 -4.13 12.47
C VAL A 79 6.42 -2.75 12.03
N ILE A 80 5.11 -2.61 11.76
CA ILE A 80 4.52 -1.32 11.36
C ILE A 80 4.67 -0.27 12.47
N LEU A 81 4.47 -0.67 13.72
CA LEU A 81 4.53 0.23 14.88
C LEU A 81 5.96 0.57 15.31
N LYS A 82 6.86 -0.42 15.32
CA LYS A 82 8.16 -0.30 15.98
C LYS A 82 9.34 -0.10 15.03
N SER A 83 9.20 -0.40 13.74
CA SER A 83 10.33 -0.19 12.82
C SER A 83 10.61 1.30 12.64
N THR A 84 11.89 1.68 12.69
CA THR A 84 12.34 3.03 12.30
C THR A 84 12.58 3.14 10.80
N ASN A 85 12.61 2.01 10.09
CA ASN A 85 12.80 1.95 8.65
C ASN A 85 11.45 1.88 7.92
N PRO A 86 11.05 2.92 7.16
CA PRO A 86 9.77 2.93 6.44
C PRO A 86 9.61 1.77 5.44
N ALA A 87 10.72 1.27 4.88
CA ALA A 87 10.67 0.13 3.97
C ALA A 87 10.17 -1.14 4.69
N SER A 88 10.54 -1.33 5.95
CA SER A 88 10.08 -2.47 6.76
C SER A 88 8.59 -2.38 7.06
N ALA A 89 8.12 -1.21 7.51
CA ALA A 89 6.69 -0.97 7.70
C ALA A 89 5.91 -1.21 6.40
N LEU A 90 6.43 -0.76 5.26
CA LEU A 90 5.83 -0.97 3.94
C LEU A 90 5.75 -2.46 3.56
N ARG A 91 6.81 -3.23 3.79
CA ARG A 91 6.82 -4.69 3.58
C ARG A 91 5.82 -5.40 4.49
N ALA A 92 5.70 -4.96 5.75
CA ALA A 92 4.72 -5.51 6.68
C ALA A 92 3.27 -5.23 6.27
N VAL A 93 2.96 -4.03 5.76
CA VAL A 93 1.64 -3.76 5.15
C VAL A 93 1.40 -4.67 3.94
N GLY A 94 2.40 -4.89 3.09
CA GLY A 94 2.32 -5.84 1.98
C GLY A 94 2.09 -7.30 2.44
N ALA A 95 2.68 -7.69 3.55
CA ALA A 95 2.44 -9.00 4.17
C ALA A 95 0.99 -9.13 4.64
N VAL A 96 0.40 -8.09 5.26
CA VAL A 96 -1.03 -8.08 5.61
C VAL A 96 -1.91 -8.30 4.37
N GLN A 97 -1.63 -7.62 3.26
CA GLN A 97 -2.35 -7.81 1.99
C GLN A 97 -2.19 -9.24 1.44
N THR A 98 -1.01 -9.84 1.62
CA THR A 98 -0.75 -11.26 1.27
C THR A 98 -1.63 -12.18 2.13
N ILE A 99 -1.70 -11.95 3.43
CA ILE A 99 -2.56 -12.72 4.35
C ILE A 99 -4.02 -12.65 3.89
N MET A 100 -4.49 -11.45 3.58
CA MET A 100 -5.85 -11.23 3.06
C MET A 100 -6.10 -11.98 1.76
N THR A 101 -5.14 -11.96 0.83
CA THR A 101 -5.31 -12.59 -0.48
C THR A 101 -5.35 -14.12 -0.40
N PHE A 102 -4.47 -14.73 0.39
CA PHE A 102 -4.29 -16.19 0.40
C PHE A 102 -5.12 -16.90 1.46
N HIS A 103 -5.52 -16.22 2.53
CA HIS A 103 -6.15 -16.87 3.67
C HIS A 103 -7.60 -16.46 3.91
N ASP A 104 -8.18 -15.53 3.14
CA ASP A 104 -9.52 -14.94 3.35
C ASP A 104 -10.61 -15.97 3.70
N LYS A 105 -10.59 -17.13 3.04
CA LYS A 105 -11.62 -18.18 3.17
C LYS A 105 -11.47 -19.10 4.41
N LYS A 106 -10.41 -18.96 5.21
CA LYS A 106 -10.02 -19.94 6.27
C LYS A 106 -10.22 -19.50 7.73
N ILE A 107 -10.63 -18.26 8.04
CA ILE A 107 -10.97 -17.82 9.42
C ILE A 107 -12.36 -17.20 9.41
N SER A 108 -13.06 -17.23 10.57
CA SER A 108 -14.30 -16.49 10.76
C SER A 108 -14.11 -15.04 10.33
N ARG A 109 -14.88 -14.65 9.31
CA ARG A 109 -14.72 -13.40 8.57
C ARG A 109 -14.63 -12.17 9.48
N GLN A 110 -15.28 -12.22 10.64
CA GLN A 110 -15.39 -11.09 11.54
C GLN A 110 -14.16 -10.88 12.44
N HIS A 111 -13.57 -11.95 12.99
CA HIS A 111 -12.45 -11.81 13.93
C HIS A 111 -11.15 -11.44 13.21
N ARG A 112 -10.83 -12.12 12.09
CA ARG A 112 -9.65 -11.77 11.29
C ARG A 112 -9.79 -10.38 10.66
N ARG A 113 -10.98 -10.00 10.20
CA ARG A 113 -11.21 -8.64 9.68
C ARG A 113 -10.92 -7.58 10.72
N ARG A 114 -11.38 -7.74 11.97
CA ARG A 114 -11.06 -6.79 13.04
C ARG A 114 -9.55 -6.71 13.31
N ALA A 115 -8.86 -7.85 13.36
CA ALA A 115 -7.41 -7.87 13.54
C ALA A 115 -6.69 -7.16 12.40
N ILE A 116 -7.01 -7.48 11.14
CA ILE A 116 -6.44 -6.84 9.95
C ILE A 116 -6.71 -5.33 9.93
N VAL A 117 -7.95 -4.91 10.23
CA VAL A 117 -8.27 -3.48 10.33
C VAL A 117 -7.42 -2.81 11.40
N GLY A 118 -7.24 -3.43 12.57
CA GLY A 118 -6.35 -2.91 13.62
C GLY A 118 -4.93 -2.68 13.12
N VAL A 119 -4.36 -3.65 12.39
CA VAL A 119 -3.01 -3.52 11.81
C VAL A 119 -2.94 -2.41 10.75
N LEU A 120 -3.95 -2.33 9.86
CA LEU A 120 -3.99 -1.30 8.83
C LEU A 120 -4.18 0.11 9.42
N GLU A 121 -4.90 0.26 10.54
CA GLU A 121 -5.01 1.55 11.25
C GLU A 121 -3.66 2.05 11.76
N HIS A 122 -2.79 1.18 12.25
CA HIS A 122 -1.42 1.57 12.60
C HIS A 122 -0.60 1.97 11.36
N GLY A 123 -0.84 1.33 10.21
CA GLY A 123 -0.28 1.75 8.94
C GLY A 123 -0.76 3.14 8.51
N LEU A 124 -2.05 3.45 8.69
CA LEU A 124 -2.62 4.77 8.44
C LEU A 124 -2.11 5.85 9.40
N ALA A 125 -1.76 5.47 10.63
CA ALA A 125 -1.18 6.36 11.62
C ALA A 125 0.36 6.53 11.46
N ASN A 126 0.99 5.79 10.54
CA ASN A 126 2.43 5.86 10.34
C ASN A 126 2.85 7.25 9.86
N LYS A 127 4.04 7.73 10.24
CA LYS A 127 4.54 9.05 9.84
C LYS A 127 4.92 9.14 8.36
N ASN A 128 5.19 8.00 7.71
CA ASN A 128 5.58 7.94 6.32
C ASN A 128 4.34 7.82 5.40
N LEU A 129 4.17 8.79 4.50
CA LEU A 129 3.01 8.85 3.61
C LEU A 129 2.88 7.64 2.67
N ILE A 130 3.98 7.05 2.19
CA ILE A 130 3.92 5.85 1.34
C ILE A 130 3.34 4.67 2.12
N VAL A 131 3.73 4.51 3.38
CA VAL A 131 3.15 3.48 4.27
C VAL A 131 1.65 3.73 4.49
N GLN A 132 1.25 4.97 4.74
CA GLN A 132 -0.16 5.33 4.89
C GLN A 132 -0.97 4.98 3.63
N LEU A 133 -0.47 5.37 2.45
CA LEU A 133 -1.16 5.11 1.17
C LEU A 133 -1.25 3.61 0.87
N GLN A 134 -0.21 2.83 1.17
CA GLN A 134 -0.27 1.36 1.04
C GLN A 134 -1.27 0.74 2.02
N ALA A 135 -1.35 1.26 3.25
CA ALA A 135 -2.32 0.79 4.24
C ALA A 135 -3.75 1.09 3.80
N ALA A 136 -4.02 2.30 3.28
CA ALA A 136 -5.30 2.66 2.68
C ALA A 136 -5.67 1.71 1.54
N ASP A 137 -4.71 1.33 0.71
CA ASP A 137 -4.90 0.36 -0.37
C ASP A 137 -5.22 -1.05 0.14
N GLY A 138 -4.71 -1.42 1.31
CA GLY A 138 -5.04 -2.67 1.99
C GLY A 138 -6.54 -2.81 2.28
N TYR A 139 -7.22 -1.72 2.65
CA TYR A 139 -8.66 -1.73 2.90
C TYR A 139 -9.49 -2.09 1.66
N ARG A 140 -8.95 -1.94 0.44
CA ARG A 140 -9.65 -2.33 -0.80
C ARG A 140 -10.04 -3.81 -0.79
N LEU A 141 -9.23 -4.66 -0.15
CA LEU A 141 -9.47 -6.08 -0.02
C LEU A 141 -10.55 -6.41 1.04
N LEU A 142 -10.94 -5.44 1.88
CA LEU A 142 -12.03 -5.56 2.85
C LEU A 142 -13.34 -4.95 2.33
N ASP A 143 -13.28 -3.67 1.97
CA ASP A 143 -14.41 -2.85 1.54
C ASP A 143 -13.91 -1.59 0.82
N ARG A 144 -14.42 -1.37 -0.39
CA ARG A 144 -14.10 -0.17 -1.20
C ARG A 144 -14.48 1.13 -0.49
N LYS A 145 -15.52 1.13 0.35
CA LYS A 145 -15.92 2.32 1.13
C LYS A 145 -14.92 2.62 2.25
N GLU A 146 -14.35 1.60 2.89
CA GLU A 146 -13.33 1.79 3.93
C GLU A 146 -12.02 2.31 3.32
N MET A 147 -11.61 1.76 2.17
CA MET A 147 -10.48 2.26 1.38
C MET A 147 -10.63 3.75 1.07
N ALA A 148 -11.80 4.16 0.61
CA ALA A 148 -12.00 5.54 0.25
C ALA A 148 -11.97 6.50 1.45
N ARG A 149 -12.56 6.10 2.59
CA ARG A 149 -12.44 6.86 3.85
C ARG A 149 -10.99 6.99 4.31
N ALA A 150 -10.20 5.92 4.18
CA ALA A 150 -8.78 5.94 4.53
C ALA A 150 -8.00 6.96 3.68
N TYR A 151 -8.19 6.96 2.35
CA TYR A 151 -7.58 7.96 1.48
C TYR A 151 -7.99 9.39 1.82
N ILE A 152 -9.29 9.63 2.06
CA ILE A 152 -9.78 10.96 2.45
C ILE A 152 -9.09 11.43 3.74
N ARG A 153 -8.98 10.55 4.76
CA ARG A 153 -8.30 10.87 6.02
C ARG A 153 -6.85 11.24 5.81
N ILE A 154 -6.11 10.48 4.99
CA ILE A 154 -4.71 10.78 4.66
C ILE A 154 -4.61 12.18 4.04
N PHE A 155 -5.44 12.46 3.03
CA PHE A 155 -5.33 13.72 2.30
C PHE A 155 -5.82 14.95 3.08
N GLN A 156 -6.67 14.75 4.09
CA GLN A 156 -7.09 15.79 5.03
C GLN A 156 -6.05 16.05 6.14
N THR A 157 -4.94 15.31 6.19
CA THR A 157 -3.89 15.51 7.20
C THR A 157 -3.29 16.92 7.07
N PRO A 158 -3.33 17.73 8.15
CA PRO A 158 -2.69 19.05 8.16
C PRO A 158 -1.16 18.92 7.99
N GLY A 159 -0.56 19.83 7.22
CA GLY A 159 0.90 19.87 7.05
C GLY A 159 1.52 18.72 6.24
N LEU A 160 0.70 17.89 5.57
CA LEU A 160 1.20 16.84 4.69
C LEU A 160 2.00 17.46 3.53
N GLN A 161 3.32 17.29 3.57
CA GLN A 161 4.28 17.72 2.54
C GLN A 161 4.38 16.66 1.45
N VAL A 162 4.38 17.11 0.21
CA VAL A 162 4.37 16.27 -0.99
C VAL A 162 5.39 16.84 -1.95
N ASP A 163 6.67 16.62 -1.63
CA ASP A 163 7.81 17.15 -2.39
C ASP A 163 8.44 16.08 -3.30
N ASP A 164 8.06 14.83 -3.10
CA ASP A 164 8.56 13.68 -3.83
C ASP A 164 7.57 13.26 -4.94
N ASP A 165 8.07 13.11 -6.17
CA ASP A 165 7.29 12.70 -7.33
C ASP A 165 6.65 11.31 -7.13
N ASP A 166 7.33 10.38 -6.47
CA ASP A 166 6.79 9.03 -6.18
C ASP A 166 5.58 9.11 -5.23
N VAL A 167 5.62 10.07 -4.31
CA VAL A 167 4.51 10.36 -3.42
C VAL A 167 3.35 10.99 -4.19
N ARG A 168 3.61 11.97 -5.06
CA ARG A 168 2.57 12.56 -5.94
C ARG A 168 1.92 11.49 -6.82
N TRP A 169 2.69 10.54 -7.33
CA TRP A 169 2.18 9.41 -8.10
C TRP A 169 1.26 8.51 -7.28
N SER A 170 1.68 8.19 -6.06
CA SER A 170 0.87 7.39 -5.14
C SER A 170 -0.45 8.10 -4.81
N MET A 171 -0.43 9.43 -4.69
CA MET A 171 -1.64 10.24 -4.49
C MET A 171 -2.53 10.27 -5.73
N ILE A 172 -1.97 10.42 -6.94
CA ILE A 172 -2.70 10.32 -8.21
C ILE A 172 -3.43 8.97 -8.32
N LEU A 173 -2.74 7.88 -7.99
CA LEU A 173 -3.35 6.54 -8.01
C LEU A 173 -4.45 6.41 -6.94
N GLY A 174 -4.24 6.95 -5.74
CA GLY A 174 -5.26 7.01 -4.69
C GLY A 174 -6.50 7.79 -5.13
N VAL A 175 -6.32 8.95 -5.75
CA VAL A 175 -7.39 9.77 -6.33
C VAL A 175 -8.12 9.04 -7.45
N LYS A 176 -7.39 8.39 -8.37
CA LYS A 176 -7.99 7.51 -9.39
C LYS A 176 -8.87 6.42 -8.76
N ARG A 177 -8.39 5.78 -7.70
CA ARG A 177 -9.15 4.74 -6.99
C ARG A 177 -10.39 5.31 -6.29
N LEU A 178 -10.33 6.52 -5.75
CA LEU A 178 -11.51 7.22 -5.24
C LEU A 178 -12.55 7.44 -6.35
N PHE A 179 -12.11 7.88 -7.53
CA PHE A 179 -12.99 8.05 -8.71
C PHE A 179 -13.62 6.75 -9.19
N ASP A 180 -12.88 5.64 -9.16
CA ASP A 180 -13.37 4.34 -9.64
C ASP A 180 -14.42 3.71 -8.70
N ASN A 181 -14.56 4.20 -7.46
CA ASN A 181 -15.27 3.47 -6.41
C ASN A 181 -16.35 4.27 -5.64
N MET A 182 -16.58 5.57 -5.91
CA MET A 182 -17.55 6.38 -5.16
C MET A 182 -18.38 7.39 -5.98
N ASN A 183 -19.62 7.63 -5.51
CA ASN A 183 -20.56 8.66 -5.99
C ASN A 183 -20.17 10.09 -5.51
N ALA A 184 -20.86 11.10 -6.05
CA ALA A 184 -20.66 12.56 -5.96
C ALA A 184 -20.13 13.18 -4.63
N ASN A 185 -20.33 12.55 -3.47
CA ASN A 185 -19.84 13.08 -2.18
C ASN A 185 -18.31 12.98 -2.00
N ALA A 186 -17.61 12.17 -2.79
CA ALA A 186 -16.14 12.16 -2.82
C ALA A 186 -15.56 13.25 -3.73
N SER A 187 -16.36 13.84 -4.63
CA SER A 187 -15.90 14.79 -5.63
C SER A 187 -15.29 16.05 -5.02
N SER A 188 -15.86 16.55 -3.93
CA SER A 188 -15.33 17.72 -3.20
C SER A 188 -14.01 17.43 -2.49
N ALA A 189 -13.87 16.26 -1.85
CA ALA A 189 -12.62 15.83 -1.24
C ALA A 189 -11.53 15.62 -2.30
N ILE A 190 -11.88 14.97 -3.41
CA ILE A 190 -10.94 14.75 -4.52
C ILE A 190 -10.51 16.08 -5.14
N LYS A 191 -11.44 17.00 -5.36
CA LYS A 191 -11.14 18.35 -5.86
C LYS A 191 -10.21 19.10 -4.90
N ALA A 192 -10.55 19.13 -3.61
CA ALA A 192 -9.72 19.80 -2.61
C ALA A 192 -8.28 19.25 -2.59
N VAL A 193 -8.09 17.94 -2.75
CA VAL A 193 -6.77 17.30 -2.78
C VAL A 193 -6.04 17.55 -4.09
N THR A 194 -6.76 17.47 -5.21
CA THR A 194 -6.19 17.74 -6.54
C THR A 194 -5.68 19.19 -6.61
N ASP A 195 -6.46 20.15 -6.10
CA ASP A 195 -6.11 21.57 -6.07
C ASP A 195 -4.97 21.84 -5.08
N ARG A 196 -5.04 21.29 -3.86
CA ARG A 196 -4.04 21.52 -2.80
C ARG A 196 -2.62 21.11 -3.20
N TYR A 197 -2.49 20.08 -4.03
CA TYR A 197 -1.20 19.48 -4.40
C TYR A 197 -0.84 19.59 -5.88
N ASP A 198 -1.58 20.39 -6.66
CA ASP A 198 -1.44 20.48 -8.12
C ASP A 198 -1.34 19.09 -8.80
N LEU A 199 -2.16 18.12 -8.35
CA LEU A 199 -2.04 16.74 -8.86
C LEU A 199 -2.39 16.65 -10.35
N LEU A 200 -3.35 17.46 -10.81
CA LEU A 200 -3.72 17.50 -12.22
C LEU A 200 -2.61 18.10 -13.07
N GLY A 201 -2.04 19.25 -12.67
CA GLY A 201 -0.94 19.88 -13.41
C GLY A 201 0.32 19.01 -13.40
N PHE A 202 0.62 18.34 -12.28
CA PHE A 202 1.72 17.37 -12.21
C PHE A 202 1.48 16.17 -13.13
N PHE A 203 0.26 15.62 -13.17
CA PHE A 203 -0.07 14.51 -14.06
C PHE A 203 0.03 14.92 -15.53
N GLU A 204 -0.50 16.09 -15.91
CA GLU A 204 -0.44 16.61 -17.27
C GLU A 204 1.00 16.79 -17.77
N ARG A 205 1.86 17.44 -16.97
CA ARG A 205 3.28 17.63 -17.30
C ARG A 205 3.97 16.27 -17.50
N SER A 206 3.72 15.34 -16.58
CA SER A 206 4.32 14.01 -16.62
C SER A 206 3.89 13.18 -17.83
N VAL A 207 2.65 13.32 -18.29
CA VAL A 207 2.18 12.68 -19.53
C VAL A 207 2.83 13.30 -20.76
N GLN A 208 2.95 14.63 -20.80
CA GLN A 208 3.62 15.35 -21.90
C GLN A 208 5.10 14.99 -22.02
N GLU A 209 5.78 14.81 -20.89
CA GLU A 209 7.19 14.47 -20.81
C GLU A 209 7.46 12.96 -20.97
N GLY A 210 6.42 12.15 -21.21
CA GLY A 210 6.54 10.70 -21.36
C GLY A 210 6.99 9.99 -20.07
N ARG A 211 6.84 10.62 -18.91
CA ARG A 211 7.20 10.07 -17.59
C ARG A 211 6.14 9.15 -17.01
N PHE A 212 4.96 9.07 -17.62
CA PHE A 212 3.87 8.22 -17.15
C PHE A 212 3.95 6.78 -17.69
N ARG A 213 3.82 5.80 -16.80
CA ARG A 213 3.73 4.38 -17.17
C ARG A 213 2.32 4.04 -17.67
N GLY A 214 2.20 3.79 -18.97
CA GLY A 214 0.93 3.49 -19.65
C GLY A 214 1.03 3.90 -21.12
N THR A 215 0.09 3.47 -21.96
CA THR A 215 0.04 4.01 -23.32
C THR A 215 -0.38 5.48 -23.28
N LYS A 216 0.09 6.28 -24.24
CA LYS A 216 -0.33 7.69 -24.36
C LYS A 216 -1.86 7.82 -24.36
N GLU A 217 -2.55 6.90 -25.02
CA GLU A 217 -4.01 6.82 -25.11
C GLU A 217 -4.69 6.53 -23.76
N ASP A 218 -4.13 5.63 -22.94
CA ASP A 218 -4.63 5.39 -21.58
C ASP A 218 -4.52 6.64 -20.71
N ASN A 219 -3.41 7.37 -20.87
CA ASN A 219 -3.10 8.54 -20.06
C ASN A 219 -4.00 9.71 -20.44
N GLU A 220 -4.22 9.92 -21.73
CA GLU A 220 -5.14 10.92 -22.25
C GLU A 220 -6.60 10.62 -21.85
N ARG A 221 -7.01 9.35 -21.86
CA ARG A 221 -8.33 8.93 -21.34
C ARG A 221 -8.47 9.21 -19.85
N LEU A 222 -7.43 8.93 -19.06
CA LEU A 222 -7.39 9.22 -17.63
C LEU A 222 -7.47 10.72 -17.34
N LEU A 223 -6.70 11.53 -18.06
CA LEU A 223 -6.75 13.00 -17.97
C LEU A 223 -8.13 13.54 -18.33
N HIS A 224 -8.72 13.07 -19.43
CA HIS A 224 -10.06 13.48 -19.85
C HIS A 224 -11.11 13.15 -18.78
N ARG A 225 -11.09 11.92 -18.25
CA ARG A 225 -12.01 11.50 -17.19
C ARG A 225 -11.81 12.31 -15.90
N TRP A 226 -10.57 12.57 -15.50
CA TRP A 226 -10.27 13.36 -14.32
C TRP A 226 -10.81 14.79 -14.45
N ARG A 227 -10.56 15.44 -15.60
CA ARG A 227 -11.11 16.78 -15.88
C ARG A 227 -12.64 16.81 -15.81
N GLY A 228 -13.32 15.82 -16.40
CA GLY A 228 -14.78 15.71 -16.35
C GLY A 228 -15.30 15.65 -14.91
N ILE A 229 -14.71 14.81 -14.06
CA ILE A 229 -15.16 14.66 -12.68
C ILE A 229 -14.87 15.91 -11.85
N LEU A 230 -13.74 16.61 -12.07
CA LEU A 230 -13.46 17.88 -11.39
C LEU A 230 -14.43 19.00 -11.80
N GLN A 231 -14.93 18.96 -13.04
CA GLN A 231 -15.95 19.91 -13.51
C GLN A 231 -17.33 19.62 -12.89
N GLU A 232 -17.64 18.36 -12.62
CA GLU A 232 -18.87 17.93 -11.91
C GLU A 232 -18.79 18.18 -10.40
N ALA A 233 -17.59 18.28 -9.83
CA ALA A 233 -17.33 18.51 -8.41
C ALA A 233 -17.58 19.95 -7.92
N LYS A 234 -18.35 20.76 -8.66
CA LYS A 234 -18.63 22.17 -8.36
C LYS A 234 -19.50 22.37 -7.12
#